data_AF-A0A836MJ41-F1
#
_entry.id   AF-A0A836MJ41-F1
#
_cell.length_a   1.000
_cell.length_b   1.000
_cell.length_c   1.000
_cell.angle_alpha   90.00
_cell.angle_beta   90.00
_cell.angle_gamma   90.00
#
_symmetry.space_group_name_H-M   'P 1'
#
loop_
_entity.id
_entity.type
_entity.pdbx_description
1 polymer ?
#
loop_
_entity_poly.entity_id
_entity_poly.type
_entity_poly.pdbx_seq_one_letter_code
_entity_poly.pdbx_strand_id
1 'polypeptide(L)'
;MNSKIKVLLIDTIGWITSICIIFFFFTLWLYSYNQIDNPLKEAWSLTVSILSALATIGAAIIAANLFNDWRESQTGINRSELAKNTQTSLYKLVSYLDYYHQYVMTQKHIFIAKSFPEISQNFIDQAEKIANECEERRSIFRNECEELYKQFLIDLKIYEKTFDTDLNLDLSRIRYYRGSIGGMLRDLSQSKSVFELNRMTNHMKTSKKLFNKEILDIVNSEMSQYINLKVK
;
A
#
# COMPACT_ATOMS: atom_id res chain seq x y z
N MET A 1 -21.34 -16.29 4.55
CA MET A 1 -22.34 -15.22 4.51
C MET A 1 -22.36 -14.52 5.85
N ASN A 2 -22.07 -13.22 5.87
CA ASN A 2 -21.97 -12.41 7.08
C ASN A 2 -23.26 -12.58 7.91
N SER A 3 -23.15 -12.83 9.21
CA SER A 3 -24.32 -13.08 10.08
C SER A 3 -25.32 -11.92 10.02
N LYS A 4 -24.82 -10.69 9.82
CA LYS A 4 -25.60 -9.47 9.62
C LYS A 4 -26.51 -9.52 8.39
N ILE A 5 -26.02 -10.02 7.26
CA ILE A 5 -26.81 -10.13 6.02
C ILE A 5 -27.95 -11.15 6.18
N LYS A 6 -27.69 -12.26 6.89
CA LYS A 6 -28.72 -13.25 7.23
C LYS A 6 -29.84 -12.63 8.05
N VAL A 7 -29.48 -11.90 9.11
CA VAL A 7 -30.45 -11.21 9.98
C VAL A 7 -31.24 -10.19 9.18
N LEU A 8 -30.57 -9.36 8.37
CA LEU A 8 -31.22 -8.34 7.55
C LEU A 8 -32.24 -8.93 6.55
N LEU A 9 -31.91 -10.05 5.90
CA LEU A 9 -32.84 -10.75 5.01
C LEU A 9 -34.08 -11.25 5.76
N ILE A 10 -33.87 -11.93 6.90
CA ILE A 10 -34.95 -12.48 7.72
C ILE A 10 -35.84 -11.37 8.25
N ASP A 11 -35.25 -10.30 8.77
CA ASP A 11 -35.98 -9.17 9.33
C ASP A 11 -36.80 -8.45 8.25
N THR A 12 -36.21 -8.19 7.08
CA THR A 12 -36.91 -7.50 5.98
C THR A 12 -38.10 -8.32 5.49
N ILE A 13 -37.94 -9.64 5.30
CA ILE A 13 -39.03 -10.53 4.88
C ILE A 13 -40.10 -10.63 5.99
N GLY A 14 -39.69 -10.72 7.25
CA GLY A 14 -40.59 -10.77 8.40
C GLY A 14 -41.44 -9.51 8.53
N TRP A 15 -40.84 -8.32 8.35
CA TRP A 15 -41.54 -7.04 8.36
C TRP A 15 -42.54 -6.92 7.22
N ILE A 16 -42.14 -7.25 5.99
CA ILE A 16 -43.04 -7.21 4.82
C ILE A 16 -44.23 -8.14 5.04
N THR A 17 -43.96 -9.39 5.46
CA THR A 17 -45.01 -10.38 5.72
C THR A 17 -45.97 -9.90 6.81
N SER A 18 -45.45 -9.34 7.90
CA SER A 18 -46.27 -8.83 9.01
C SER A 18 -47.16 -7.66 8.58
N ILE A 19 -46.62 -6.71 7.81
CA ILE A 19 -47.37 -5.57 7.26
C ILE A 19 -48.47 -6.08 6.33
N CYS A 20 -48.18 -7.03 5.44
CA CYS A 20 -49.16 -7.61 4.52
C CYS A 20 -50.31 -8.32 5.26
N ILE A 21 -50.02 -9.06 6.34
CA ILE A 21 -51.04 -9.72 7.16
C ILE A 21 -51.96 -8.69 7.82
N ILE A 22 -51.40 -7.67 8.47
CA ILE A 22 -52.17 -6.60 9.13
C ILE A 22 -53.04 -5.87 8.09
N PHE A 23 -52.44 -5.53 6.94
CA PHE A 23 -53.12 -4.84 5.86
C PHE A 23 -54.28 -5.65 5.28
N PHE A 24 -54.09 -6.97 5.08
CA PHE A 24 -55.13 -7.88 4.61
C PHE A 24 -56.34 -7.91 5.56
N PHE A 25 -56.11 -8.12 6.86
CA PHE A 25 -57.22 -8.18 7.83
C PHE A 25 -57.93 -6.83 7.98
N PHE A 26 -57.18 -5.73 7.95
CA PHE A 26 -57.75 -4.39 7.99
C PHE A 26 -58.64 -4.10 6.78
N THR A 27 -58.16 -4.41 5.57
CA THR A 27 -58.94 -4.20 4.33
C THR A 27 -60.15 -5.13 4.24
N LEU A 28 -60.01 -6.40 4.63
CA LEU A 28 -61.11 -7.34 4.69
C LEU A 28 -62.21 -6.83 5.63
N TRP A 29 -61.85 -6.40 6.84
CA TRP A 29 -62.79 -5.84 7.80
C TRP A 29 -63.52 -4.60 7.24
N LEU A 30 -62.78 -3.67 6.64
CA LEU A 30 -63.33 -2.45 6.06
C LEU A 30 -64.26 -2.71 4.88
N TYR A 31 -63.90 -3.64 3.98
CA TYR A 31 -64.72 -4.01 2.82
C TYR A 31 -65.97 -4.81 3.23
N SER A 32 -65.87 -5.68 4.24
CA SER A 32 -67.03 -6.38 4.81
C SER A 32 -68.01 -5.42 5.48
N TYR A 33 -67.52 -4.39 6.19
CA TYR A 33 -68.38 -3.40 6.83
C TYR A 33 -69.13 -2.52 5.81
N ASN A 34 -68.46 -2.15 4.71
CA ASN A 34 -69.02 -1.29 3.66
C ASN A 34 -69.84 -2.05 2.60
N GLN A 35 -70.13 -3.35 2.80
CA GLN A 35 -70.94 -4.17 1.89
C GLN A 35 -70.44 -4.20 0.44
N ILE A 36 -69.11 -4.19 0.23
CA ILE A 36 -68.54 -4.40 -1.12
C ILE A 36 -68.82 -5.83 -1.59
N ASP A 37 -69.17 -6.00 -2.87
CA ASP A 37 -69.34 -7.32 -3.48
C ASP A 37 -68.03 -8.12 -3.46
N ASN A 38 -68.06 -9.33 -2.90
CA ASN A 38 -66.90 -10.22 -2.76
C ASN A 38 -65.69 -9.60 -2.01
N PRO A 39 -65.86 -9.17 -0.75
CA PRO A 39 -64.85 -8.39 -0.01
C PRO A 39 -63.53 -9.14 0.19
N LEU A 40 -63.57 -10.48 0.28
CA LEU A 40 -62.40 -11.34 0.39
C LEU A 40 -61.52 -11.30 -0.87
N LYS A 41 -62.13 -11.30 -2.06
CA LYS A 41 -61.40 -11.25 -3.33
C LYS A 41 -60.69 -9.92 -3.50
N GLU A 42 -61.39 -8.83 -3.20
CA GLU A 42 -60.85 -7.47 -3.31
C GLU A 42 -59.71 -7.22 -2.29
N ALA A 43 -59.86 -7.66 -1.04
CA ALA A 43 -58.81 -7.56 -0.02
C ALA A 43 -57.55 -8.34 -0.42
N TRP A 44 -57.68 -9.54 -0.99
CA TRP A 44 -56.56 -10.31 -1.52
C TRP A 44 -55.87 -9.61 -2.68
N SER A 45 -56.65 -9.11 -3.66
CA SER A 45 -56.08 -8.45 -4.83
C SER A 45 -55.25 -7.23 -4.42
N LEU A 46 -55.77 -6.42 -3.49
CA LEU A 46 -55.10 -5.21 -3.03
C LEU A 46 -53.89 -5.54 -2.15
N THR A 47 -53.97 -6.59 -1.33
CA THR A 47 -52.83 -7.10 -0.56
C THR A 47 -51.71 -7.59 -1.47
N VAL A 48 -52.02 -8.29 -2.57
CA VAL A 48 -51.01 -8.72 -3.56
C VAL A 48 -50.33 -7.51 -4.19
N SER A 49 -51.09 -6.48 -4.58
CA SER A 49 -50.51 -5.24 -5.13
C SER A 49 -49.56 -4.55 -4.16
N ILE A 50 -49.93 -4.46 -2.87
CA ILE A 50 -49.06 -3.88 -1.84
C ILE A 50 -47.88 -4.78 -1.52
N LEU A 51 -48.06 -6.09 -1.48
CA LEU A 51 -46.96 -7.04 -1.30
C LEU A 51 -45.92 -6.86 -2.40
N SER A 52 -46.34 -6.69 -3.66
CA SER A 52 -45.40 -6.40 -4.75
C SER A 52 -44.62 -5.10 -4.51
N ALA A 53 -45.30 -4.02 -4.11
CA ALA A 53 -44.63 -2.75 -3.80
C ALA A 53 -43.65 -2.86 -2.63
N LEU A 54 -44.07 -3.51 -1.53
CA LEU A 54 -43.24 -3.73 -0.34
C LEU A 54 -42.06 -4.67 -0.64
N ALA A 55 -42.26 -5.70 -1.47
CA ALA A 55 -41.19 -6.59 -1.91
C ALA A 55 -40.12 -5.82 -2.72
N THR A 56 -40.52 -4.92 -3.61
CA THR A 56 -39.58 -4.06 -4.35
C THR A 56 -38.80 -3.13 -3.41
N ILE A 57 -39.46 -2.50 -2.45
CA ILE A 57 -38.81 -1.65 -1.44
C ILE A 57 -37.83 -2.48 -0.59
N GLY A 58 -38.26 -3.66 -0.13
CA GLY A 58 -37.41 -4.58 0.62
C GLY A 58 -36.16 -4.99 -0.16
N ALA A 59 -36.33 -5.37 -1.43
CA ALA A 59 -35.22 -5.71 -2.31
C ALA A 59 -34.25 -4.53 -2.49
N ALA A 60 -34.76 -3.30 -2.63
CA ALA A 60 -33.92 -2.10 -2.72
C ALA A 60 -33.13 -1.83 -1.43
N ILE A 61 -33.75 -2.01 -0.26
CA ILE A 61 -33.07 -1.89 1.05
C ILE A 61 -31.95 -2.93 1.18
N ILE A 62 -32.23 -4.18 0.83
CA ILE A 62 -31.23 -5.25 0.87
C ILE A 62 -30.07 -4.94 -0.09
N ALA A 63 -30.38 -4.53 -1.33
CA ALA A 63 -29.38 -4.18 -2.34
C ALA A 63 -28.50 -3.01 -1.90
N ALA A 64 -29.09 -1.96 -1.31
CA ALA A 64 -28.34 -0.81 -0.80
C ALA A 64 -27.36 -1.20 0.32
N ASN A 65 -27.79 -2.06 1.25
CA ASN A 65 -26.91 -2.56 2.32
C ASN A 65 -25.79 -3.44 1.76
N LEU A 66 -26.10 -4.36 0.85
CA LEU A 66 -25.08 -5.18 0.19
C LEU A 66 -24.07 -4.36 -0.60
N PHE A 67 -24.52 -3.28 -1.25
CA PHE A 67 -23.64 -2.37 -1.98
C PHE A 67 -22.69 -1.63 -1.03
N ASN A 68 -23.18 -1.14 0.11
CA ASN A 68 -22.33 -0.47 1.10
C ASN A 68 -21.30 -1.43 1.70
N ASP A 69 -21.70 -2.63 2.09
CA ASP A 69 -20.80 -3.68 2.59
C ASP A 69 -19.72 -4.03 1.55
N TRP A 70 -20.12 -4.20 0.28
CA TRP A 70 -19.19 -4.46 -0.81
C TRP A 70 -18.22 -3.30 -1.02
N ARG A 71 -18.72 -2.06 -1.01
CA ARG A 71 -17.91 -0.85 -1.20
C ARG A 71 -16.87 -0.69 -0.10
N GLU A 72 -17.24 -0.93 1.15
CA GLU A 72 -16.30 -0.87 2.28
C GLU A 72 -15.21 -1.95 2.15
N SER A 73 -15.61 -3.20 1.86
CA SER A 73 -14.68 -4.30 1.62
C SER A 73 -13.71 -3.99 0.47
N GLN A 74 -14.23 -3.51 -0.66
CA GLN A 74 -13.42 -3.17 -1.83
C GLN A 74 -12.47 -2.01 -1.55
N THR A 75 -12.90 -1.00 -0.79
CA THR A 75 -12.04 0.11 -0.37
C THR A 75 -10.88 -0.39 0.49
N GLY A 76 -11.15 -1.31 1.43
CA GLY A 76 -10.12 -1.96 2.24
C GLY A 76 -9.11 -2.75 1.41
N ILE A 77 -9.59 -3.54 0.43
CA ILE A 77 -8.73 -4.31 -0.49
C ILE A 77 -7.85 -3.36 -1.31
N ASN A 78 -8.44 -2.34 -1.93
CA ASN A 78 -7.70 -1.37 -2.74
C ASN A 78 -6.62 -0.65 -1.90
N ARG A 79 -6.93 -0.32 -0.64
CA ARG A 79 -5.95 0.29 0.27
C ARG A 79 -4.81 -0.65 0.61
N SER A 80 -5.11 -1.92 0.89
CA SER A 80 -4.11 -2.95 1.14
C SER A 80 -3.18 -3.14 -0.06
N GLU A 81 -3.74 -3.18 -1.27
CA GLU A 81 -2.97 -3.36 -2.51
C GLU A 81 -2.06 -2.17 -2.80
N LEU A 82 -2.57 -0.94 -2.72
CA LEU A 82 -1.77 0.27 -2.94
C LEU A 82 -0.69 0.43 -1.86
N ALA A 83 -1.00 0.09 -0.60
CA ALA A 83 -0.01 0.07 0.48
C ALA A 83 1.11 -0.94 0.18
N LYS A 84 0.75 -2.15 -0.24
CA LYS A 84 1.70 -3.21 -0.62
C LYS A 84 2.58 -2.78 -1.79
N ASN A 85 2.01 -2.16 -2.83
CA ASN A 85 2.77 -1.71 -4.00
C ASN A 85 3.79 -0.64 -3.61
N THR A 86 3.37 0.36 -2.83
CA THR A 86 4.25 1.42 -2.30
C THR A 86 5.37 0.87 -1.44
N GLN A 87 5.05 -0.06 -0.52
CA GLN A 87 6.05 -0.69 0.33
C GLN A 87 7.02 -1.55 -0.50
N THR A 88 6.52 -2.26 -1.51
CA THR A 88 7.34 -3.11 -2.39
C THR A 88 8.32 -2.28 -3.21
N SER A 89 7.90 -1.16 -3.80
CA SER A 89 8.82 -0.30 -4.55
C SER A 89 9.85 0.39 -3.65
N LEU A 90 9.47 0.78 -2.43
CA LEU A 90 10.43 1.23 -1.43
C LEU A 90 11.46 0.14 -1.11
N TYR A 91 11.03 -1.10 -0.85
CA TYR A 91 11.97 -2.19 -0.54
C TYR A 91 12.91 -2.54 -1.69
N LYS A 92 12.46 -2.44 -2.94
CA LYS A 92 13.35 -2.56 -4.11
C LYS A 92 14.44 -1.49 -4.08
N LEU A 93 14.06 -0.24 -3.83
CA LEU A 93 15.01 0.87 -3.71
C LEU A 93 15.98 0.68 -2.53
N VAL A 94 15.47 0.30 -1.35
CA VAL A 94 16.28 0.03 -0.14
C VAL A 94 17.29 -1.07 -0.43
N SER A 95 16.85 -2.20 -1.00
CA SER A 95 17.72 -3.34 -1.31
C SER A 95 18.83 -2.95 -2.27
N TYR A 96 18.52 -2.12 -3.27
CA TYR A 96 19.49 -1.62 -4.23
C TYR A 96 20.52 -0.69 -3.59
N LEU A 97 20.07 0.26 -2.75
CA LEU A 97 20.94 1.15 -2.00
C LEU A 97 21.84 0.39 -1.04
N ASP A 98 21.31 -0.62 -0.35
CA ASP A 98 22.08 -1.44 0.58
C ASP A 98 23.09 -2.34 -0.11
N TYR A 99 22.76 -2.90 -1.28
CA TYR A 99 23.72 -3.60 -2.13
C TYR A 99 24.91 -2.69 -2.47
N TYR A 100 24.65 -1.48 -2.97
CA TYR A 100 25.72 -0.56 -3.34
C TYR A 100 26.48 -0.01 -2.14
N HIS A 101 25.82 0.20 -1.00
CA HIS A 101 26.49 0.54 0.24
C HIS A 101 27.53 -0.52 0.61
N GLN A 102 27.14 -1.80 0.62
CA GLN A 102 28.05 -2.89 0.94
C GLN A 102 29.17 -3.01 -0.10
N TYR A 103 28.82 -2.89 -1.38
CA TYR A 103 29.80 -2.89 -2.46
C TYR A 103 30.89 -1.83 -2.25
N VAL A 104 30.54 -0.56 -2.07
CA VAL A 104 31.54 0.52 -1.93
C VAL A 104 32.36 0.39 -0.64
N MET A 105 31.78 -0.16 0.42
CA MET A 105 32.51 -0.42 1.67
C MET A 105 33.55 -1.53 1.46
N THR A 106 33.18 -2.62 0.78
CA THR A 106 34.12 -3.68 0.40
C THR A 106 35.24 -3.15 -0.48
N GLN A 107 34.92 -2.39 -1.53
CA GLN A 107 35.93 -1.80 -2.42
C GLN A 107 36.88 -0.87 -1.67
N LYS A 108 36.36 -0.04 -0.77
CA LYS A 108 37.19 0.79 0.12
C LYS A 108 38.17 -0.04 0.94
N HIS A 109 37.70 -1.13 1.55
CA HIS A 109 38.55 -1.99 2.37
C HIS A 109 39.70 -2.59 1.54
N ILE A 110 39.41 -3.06 0.33
CA ILE A 110 40.44 -3.59 -0.59
C ILE A 110 41.41 -2.48 -1.01
N PHE A 111 40.88 -1.30 -1.37
CA PHE A 111 41.69 -0.15 -1.78
C PHE A 111 42.65 0.33 -0.69
N ILE A 112 42.21 0.35 0.58
CA ILE A 112 43.08 0.70 1.71
C ILE A 112 44.10 -0.41 1.95
N ALA A 113 43.66 -1.67 1.89
CA ALA A 113 44.50 -2.82 2.20
C ALA A 113 45.75 -2.87 1.33
N LYS A 114 45.68 -2.47 0.05
CA LYS A 114 46.83 -2.51 -0.88
C LYS A 114 48.09 -1.78 -0.40
N SER A 115 47.96 -0.90 0.61
CA SER A 115 49.07 -0.16 1.21
C SER A 115 49.75 -0.88 2.39
N PHE A 116 49.28 -2.07 2.79
CA PHE A 116 49.89 -2.83 3.87
C PHE A 116 51.18 -3.54 3.42
N PRO A 117 52.17 -3.68 4.33
CA PRO A 117 53.38 -4.45 4.05
C PRO A 117 53.03 -5.94 3.81
N GLU A 118 53.85 -6.63 3.00
CA GLU A 118 53.74 -8.08 2.71
C GLU A 118 52.50 -8.52 1.91
N ILE A 119 51.83 -7.60 1.22
CA ILE A 119 50.74 -7.94 0.29
C ILE A 119 51.28 -8.47 -1.04
N SER A 120 50.59 -9.46 -1.61
CA SER A 120 50.94 -10.04 -2.91
C SER A 120 50.69 -9.06 -4.07
N GLN A 121 51.55 -9.09 -5.08
CA GLN A 121 51.40 -8.25 -6.28
C GLN A 121 50.04 -8.46 -6.96
N ASN A 122 49.53 -9.69 -7.02
CA ASN A 122 48.21 -10.00 -7.57
C ASN A 122 47.09 -9.24 -6.84
N PHE A 123 47.17 -9.07 -5.52
CA PHE A 123 46.20 -8.28 -4.78
C PHE A 123 46.30 -6.79 -5.11
N ILE A 124 47.51 -6.26 -5.26
CA ILE A 124 47.73 -4.87 -5.68
C ILE A 124 47.12 -4.65 -7.07
N ASP A 125 47.39 -5.55 -8.02
CA ASP A 125 46.85 -5.49 -9.38
C ASP A 125 45.31 -5.53 -9.39
N GLN A 126 44.68 -6.28 -8.47
CA GLN A 126 43.22 -6.27 -8.28
C GLN A 126 42.74 -4.95 -7.68
N ALA A 127 43.44 -4.42 -6.68
CA ALA A 127 43.08 -3.16 -6.04
C ALA A 127 43.23 -1.94 -6.97
N GLU A 128 44.09 -2.01 -7.98
CA GLU A 128 44.23 -0.98 -9.01
C GLU A 128 43.05 -0.96 -9.99
N LYS A 129 42.41 -2.11 -10.24
CA LYS A 129 41.21 -2.20 -11.11
C LYS A 129 39.98 -1.53 -10.50
N ILE A 130 39.94 -1.38 -9.17
CA ILE A 130 38.82 -0.77 -8.42
C ILE A 130 38.43 0.60 -8.99
N ALA A 131 39.40 1.41 -9.39
CA ALA A 131 39.15 2.75 -9.89
C ALA A 131 38.24 2.71 -11.13
N ASN A 132 38.57 1.84 -12.08
CA ASN A 132 37.81 1.66 -13.32
C ASN A 132 36.45 1.00 -13.05
N GLU A 133 36.40 -0.03 -12.20
CA GLU A 133 35.15 -0.70 -11.83
C GLU A 133 34.17 0.25 -11.14
N CYS A 134 34.66 1.12 -10.26
CA CYS A 134 33.83 2.10 -9.57
C CYS A 134 33.31 3.18 -10.52
N GLU A 135 34.09 3.60 -11.52
CA GLU A 135 33.62 4.57 -12.51
C GLU A 135 32.51 3.98 -13.41
N GLU A 136 32.69 2.75 -13.89
CA GLU A 136 31.66 2.04 -14.66
C GLU A 136 30.37 1.91 -13.85
N ARG A 137 30.47 1.36 -12.64
CA ARG A 137 29.33 1.13 -11.75
C ARG A 137 28.65 2.40 -11.28
N ARG A 138 29.34 3.54 -11.25
CA ARG A 138 28.75 4.83 -10.89
C ARG A 138 27.64 5.23 -11.86
N SER A 139 27.84 4.99 -13.15
CA SER A 139 26.83 5.28 -14.17
C SER A 139 25.60 4.38 -14.04
N ILE A 140 25.83 3.07 -13.86
CA ILE A 140 24.79 2.05 -13.64
C ILE A 140 23.98 2.38 -12.39
N PHE A 141 24.67 2.59 -11.26
CA PHE A 141 24.06 2.97 -9.99
C PHE A 141 23.16 4.19 -10.13
N ARG A 142 23.65 5.25 -10.78
CA ARG A 142 22.89 6.49 -10.94
C ARG A 142 21.58 6.25 -11.71
N ASN A 143 21.64 5.52 -12.81
CA ASN A 143 20.49 5.32 -13.69
C ASN A 143 19.45 4.40 -13.03
N GLU A 144 19.86 3.23 -12.57
CA GLU A 144 18.94 2.27 -11.96
C GLU A 144 18.34 2.78 -10.65
N CYS A 145 19.14 3.48 -9.82
CA CYS A 145 18.61 4.08 -8.59
C CYS A 145 17.60 5.20 -8.88
N GLU A 146 17.78 5.96 -9.96
CA GLU A 146 16.82 7.00 -10.36
C GLU A 146 15.49 6.37 -10.81
N GLU A 147 15.52 5.29 -11.58
CA GLU A 147 14.30 4.59 -12.00
C GLU A 147 13.55 3.97 -10.82
N LEU A 148 14.26 3.31 -9.89
CA LEU A 148 13.65 2.79 -8.66
C LEU A 148 13.05 3.91 -7.79
N TYR A 149 13.74 5.05 -7.70
CA TYR A 149 13.24 6.21 -6.96
C TYR A 149 11.98 6.80 -7.61
N LYS A 150 11.95 6.96 -8.93
CA LYS A 150 10.76 7.42 -9.65
C LYS A 150 9.58 6.48 -9.45
N GLN A 151 9.79 5.17 -9.54
CA GLN A 151 8.74 4.18 -9.31
C GLN A 151 8.16 4.34 -7.90
N PHE A 152 9.01 4.41 -6.88
CA PHE A 152 8.56 4.65 -5.51
C PHE A 152 7.75 5.95 -5.36
N LEU A 153 8.21 7.06 -5.98
CA LEU A 153 7.47 8.33 -5.93
C LEU A 153 6.10 8.26 -6.60
N ILE A 154 5.98 7.50 -7.69
CA ILE A 154 4.71 7.30 -8.38
C ILE A 154 3.75 6.53 -7.48
N ASP A 155 4.20 5.41 -6.94
CA ASP A 155 3.37 4.57 -6.06
C ASP A 155 2.93 5.33 -4.80
N LEU A 156 3.85 6.07 -4.18
CA LEU A 156 3.57 6.94 -3.04
C LEU A 156 2.51 7.99 -3.37
N LYS A 157 2.65 8.72 -4.49
CA LYS A 157 1.69 9.75 -4.88
C LYS A 157 0.31 9.16 -5.21
N ILE A 158 0.26 7.97 -5.81
CA ILE A 158 -1.00 7.28 -6.08
C ILE A 158 -1.68 6.94 -4.74
N TYR A 159 -0.94 6.41 -3.78
CA TYR A 159 -1.46 6.10 -2.45
C TYR A 159 -1.99 7.36 -1.75
N GLU A 160 -1.16 8.40 -1.63
CA GLU A 160 -1.48 9.65 -0.94
C GLU A 160 -2.73 10.31 -1.52
N LYS A 161 -2.81 10.42 -2.85
CA LYS A 161 -3.99 10.98 -3.54
C LYS A 161 -5.24 10.14 -3.42
N THR A 162 -5.12 8.81 -3.40
CA THR A 162 -6.29 7.92 -3.36
C THR A 162 -6.97 7.96 -1.98
N PHE A 163 -6.19 8.15 -0.92
CA PHE A 163 -6.69 8.11 0.46
C PHE A 163 -6.68 9.46 1.17
N ASP A 164 -6.38 10.55 0.45
CA ASP A 164 -6.25 11.90 1.01
C ASP A 164 -5.33 11.93 2.25
N THR A 165 -4.17 11.29 2.10
CA THR A 165 -3.15 11.16 3.16
C THR A 165 -1.87 11.84 2.72
N ASP A 166 -1.15 12.43 3.68
CA ASP A 166 0.20 12.97 3.49
C ASP A 166 1.12 12.32 4.51
N LEU A 167 2.09 11.54 4.03
CA LEU A 167 3.05 10.86 4.90
C LEU A 167 4.13 11.81 5.44
N ASN A 168 4.17 13.06 4.95
CA ASN A 168 5.12 14.10 5.33
C ASN A 168 6.58 13.61 5.29
N LEU A 169 6.92 12.88 4.23
CA LEU A 169 8.24 12.29 4.06
C LEU A 169 9.27 13.35 3.63
N ASP A 170 10.41 13.41 4.34
CA ASP A 170 11.56 14.17 3.86
C ASP A 170 12.29 13.42 2.73
N LEU A 171 11.76 13.52 1.51
CA LEU A 171 12.32 12.90 0.31
C LEU A 171 13.76 13.35 0.01
N SER A 172 14.25 14.42 0.62
CA SER A 172 15.65 14.81 0.51
C SER A 172 16.58 13.75 1.09
N ARG A 173 16.14 12.98 2.09
CA ARG A 173 16.93 11.90 2.71
C ARG A 173 17.32 10.80 1.76
N ILE A 174 16.42 10.45 0.83
CA ILE A 174 16.71 9.48 -0.24
C ILE A 174 17.84 10.02 -1.13
N ARG A 175 17.73 11.29 -1.53
CA ARG A 175 18.74 11.95 -2.38
C ARG A 175 20.09 12.06 -1.68
N TYR A 176 20.11 12.38 -0.39
CA TYR A 176 21.35 12.45 0.39
C TYR A 176 22.01 11.08 0.55
N TYR A 177 21.24 10.03 0.82
CA TYR A 177 21.80 8.69 0.94
C TYR A 177 22.35 8.19 -0.41
N ARG A 178 21.56 8.32 -1.48
CA ARG A 178 22.01 8.05 -2.85
C ARG A 178 23.26 8.85 -3.20
N GLY A 179 23.27 10.14 -2.89
CA GLY A 179 24.39 11.04 -3.15
C GLY A 179 25.65 10.64 -2.42
N SER A 180 25.54 10.14 -1.19
CA SER A 180 26.69 9.66 -0.41
C SER A 180 27.30 8.38 -0.99
N ILE A 181 26.47 7.44 -1.44
CA ILE A 181 26.93 6.23 -2.15
C ILE A 181 27.61 6.61 -3.47
N GLY A 182 26.96 7.46 -4.28
CA GLY A 182 27.53 7.94 -5.54
C GLY A 182 28.81 8.77 -5.36
N GLY A 183 28.89 9.51 -4.25
CA GLY A 183 30.09 10.22 -3.83
C GLY A 183 31.23 9.25 -3.49
N MET A 184 30.94 8.16 -2.79
CA MET A 184 31.93 7.13 -2.49
C MET A 184 32.44 6.43 -3.75
N LEU A 185 31.55 6.09 -4.70
CA LEU A 185 31.95 5.52 -6.01
C LEU A 185 32.90 6.46 -6.75
N ARG A 186 32.59 7.76 -6.80
CA ARG A 186 33.45 8.77 -7.41
C ARG A 186 34.79 8.90 -6.69
N ASP A 187 34.77 8.94 -5.36
CA ASP A 187 35.98 9.14 -4.57
C ASP A 187 36.93 7.93 -4.70
N LEU A 188 36.38 6.71 -4.81
CA LEU A 188 37.13 5.50 -5.16
C LEU A 188 37.64 5.50 -6.60
N SER A 189 36.83 5.94 -7.58
CA SER A 189 37.28 6.01 -8.98
C SER A 189 38.42 7.00 -9.19
N GLN A 190 38.44 8.08 -8.42
CA GLN A 190 39.51 9.07 -8.41
C GLN A 190 40.71 8.67 -7.53
N SER A 191 40.71 7.46 -6.95
CA SER A 191 41.76 6.97 -6.06
C SER A 191 42.12 7.95 -4.93
N LYS A 192 41.08 8.57 -4.34
CA LYS A 192 41.26 9.59 -3.30
C LYS A 192 41.96 9.04 -2.05
N SER A 193 42.46 9.98 -1.24
CA SER A 193 43.18 9.67 0.00
C SER A 193 42.31 8.87 0.98
N VAL A 194 42.95 8.04 1.81
CA VAL A 194 42.29 7.28 2.89
C VAL A 194 41.49 8.19 3.82
N PHE A 195 42.00 9.40 4.08
CA PHE A 195 41.32 10.41 4.87
C PHE A 195 39.98 10.83 4.24
N GLU A 196 39.96 11.14 2.94
CA GLU A 196 38.73 11.50 2.22
C GLU A 196 37.72 10.35 2.19
N LEU A 197 38.19 9.12 1.94
CA LEU A 197 37.33 7.92 1.94
C LEU A 197 36.71 7.67 3.32
N ASN A 198 37.45 7.91 4.40
CA ASN A 198 36.94 7.82 5.77
C ASN A 198 35.91 8.91 6.07
N ARG A 199 36.13 10.14 5.61
CA ARG A 199 35.13 11.23 5.73
C ARG A 199 33.84 10.86 4.99
N MET A 200 33.93 10.37 3.76
CA MET A 200 32.76 9.95 2.98
C MET A 200 32.01 8.78 3.64
N THR A 201 32.73 7.84 4.27
CA THR A 201 32.14 6.75 5.04
C THR A 201 31.24 7.27 6.18
N ASN A 202 31.68 8.31 6.90
CA ASN A 202 30.90 8.90 7.99
C ASN A 202 29.63 9.60 7.47
N HIS A 203 29.74 10.30 6.34
CA HIS A 203 28.58 10.88 5.66
C HIS A 203 27.57 9.81 5.26
N MET A 204 28.04 8.71 4.64
CA MET A 204 27.19 7.61 4.20
C MET A 204 26.47 6.90 5.36
N LYS A 205 27.16 6.67 6.48
CA LYS A 205 26.56 6.12 7.71
C LYS A 205 25.45 7.02 8.24
N THR A 206 25.71 8.32 8.30
CA THR A 206 24.74 9.32 8.78
C THR A 206 23.53 9.39 7.85
N SER A 207 23.74 9.46 6.54
CA SER A 207 22.65 9.50 5.57
C SER A 207 21.81 8.22 5.58
N LYS A 208 22.43 7.03 5.76
CA LYS A 208 21.69 5.77 5.91
C LYS A 208 20.78 5.81 7.14
N LYS A 209 21.30 6.28 8.28
CA LYS A 209 20.52 6.40 9.52
C LYS A 209 19.31 7.31 9.35
N LEU A 210 19.49 8.48 8.72
CA LEU A 210 18.40 9.42 8.46
C LEU A 210 17.40 8.87 7.45
N PHE A 211 17.85 8.23 6.37
CA PHE A 211 16.98 7.54 5.42
C PHE A 211 16.11 6.47 6.11
N ASN A 212 16.70 5.63 6.96
CA ASN A 212 15.93 4.61 7.66
C ASN A 212 14.86 5.26 8.56
N LYS A 213 15.26 6.22 9.40
CA LYS A 213 14.37 6.85 10.37
C LYS A 213 13.26 7.66 9.73
N GLU A 214 13.56 8.44 8.69
CA GLU A 214 12.66 9.47 8.15
C GLU A 214 11.94 9.02 6.87
N ILE A 215 12.29 7.85 6.31
CA ILE A 215 11.61 7.28 5.14
C ILE A 215 11.15 5.86 5.44
N LEU A 216 12.09 4.95 5.69
CA LEU A 216 11.79 3.52 5.76
C LEU A 216 10.84 3.18 6.91
N ASP A 217 11.13 3.68 8.10
CA ASP A 217 10.35 3.40 9.31
C ASP A 217 8.94 3.99 9.21
N ILE A 218 8.80 5.20 8.64
CA ILE A 218 7.49 5.86 8.46
C ILE A 218 6.64 5.08 7.46
N VAL A 219 7.16 4.80 6.27
CA VAL A 219 6.42 4.06 5.23
C VAL A 219 6.06 2.67 5.74
N ASN A 220 6.99 1.98 6.41
CA ASN A 220 6.69 0.67 6.98
C ASN A 220 5.61 0.74 8.06
N SER A 221 5.68 1.72 8.97
CA SER A 221 4.71 1.88 10.04
C SER A 221 3.31 2.16 9.51
N GLU A 222 3.18 2.99 8.48
CA GLU A 222 1.87 3.30 7.89
C GLU A 222 1.35 2.13 7.05
N MET A 223 2.14 1.64 6.11
CA MET A 223 1.65 0.67 5.12
C MET A 223 1.36 -0.71 5.74
N SER A 224 2.15 -1.12 6.72
CA SER A 224 1.99 -2.45 7.35
C SER A 224 0.65 -2.62 8.08
N GLN A 225 0.01 -1.52 8.48
CA GLN A 225 -1.32 -1.55 9.11
C GLN A 225 -2.40 -2.06 8.16
N TYR A 226 -2.24 -1.81 6.85
CA TYR A 226 -3.23 -2.17 5.84
C TYR A 226 -2.91 -3.50 5.13
N ILE A 227 -1.65 -3.92 5.15
CA ILE A 227 -1.20 -5.17 4.52
C ILE A 227 -1.50 -6.39 5.42
N ASN A 228 -1.46 -6.20 6.74
CA ASN A 228 -1.70 -7.27 7.73
C ASN A 228 -3.14 -7.29 8.27
N LEU A 229 -4.10 -6.67 7.57
CA LEU A 229 -5.51 -6.83 7.94
C LEU A 229 -5.90 -8.29 7.73
N LYS A 230 -5.83 -9.08 8.81
CA LYS A 230 -6.62 -10.30 8.92
C LYS A 230 -8.06 -9.87 8.66
N VAL A 231 -8.56 -10.20 7.47
CA VAL A 231 -9.98 -10.13 7.15
C VAL A 231 -10.68 -10.93 8.26
N LYS A 232 -11.25 -10.22 9.23
CA LYS A 232 -12.05 -10.81 10.31
C LYS A 232 -13.46 -11.07 9.80
#